data_AF-A0A1I6Z2D9-F1
#
_entry.id   AF-A0A1I6Z2D9-F1
#
_cell.length_a   1.000
_cell.length_b   1.000
_cell.length_c   1.000
_cell.angle_alpha   90.00
_cell.angle_beta   90.00
_cell.angle_gamma   90.00
#
_symmetry.space_group_name_H-M   'P 1'
#
loop_
_entity.id
_entity.type
_entity.pdbx_description
1 polymer ?
#
loop_
_entity_poly.entity_id
_entity_poly.type
_entity_poly.pdbx_seq_one_letter_code
_entity_poly.pdbx_strand_id
1 'polypeptide(L)'
;MDGDPARWLFDPHATRALVLAHRSPGGRPVDDVVSDVVWGDVVRLLRWAAAGSSGPPELRTGTWWRLAAGCAALLRRLPALSAEVAQPWTALPPEPAAPGVSPAQRIDDVAARLATLLRTPEPVDLRALAPEVDALGEAAVQAIATSEIESLHRDG
;
A
#
# COMPACT_ATOMS: atom_id res chain seq x y z
N MET A 1 -22.10 -2.31 -13.83
CA MET A 1 -22.72 -2.11 -12.49
C MET A 1 -21.54 -1.72 -11.63
N ASP A 2 -21.15 -0.47 -11.74
CA ASP A 2 -19.80 -0.05 -11.37
C ASP A 2 -19.92 0.55 -9.98
N GLY A 3 -19.99 -0.35 -8.99
CA GLY A 3 -19.95 0.03 -7.60
C GLY A 3 -18.65 0.76 -7.34
N ASP A 4 -18.73 1.87 -6.62
CA ASP A 4 -17.58 2.63 -6.13
C ASP A 4 -16.46 1.65 -5.70
N PRO A 5 -15.30 1.66 -6.38
CA PRO A 5 -14.20 0.76 -6.07
C PRO A 5 -13.68 0.94 -4.64
N ALA A 6 -14.10 1.96 -3.89
CA ALA A 6 -13.81 2.09 -2.47
C ALA A 6 -14.70 1.22 -1.56
N ARG A 7 -15.91 0.81 -1.98
CA ARG A 7 -16.90 0.23 -1.06
C ARG A 7 -16.49 -1.12 -0.49
N TRP A 8 -15.87 -1.99 -1.28
CA TRP A 8 -15.37 -3.29 -0.79
C TRP A 8 -14.20 -3.14 0.19
N LEU A 9 -13.38 -2.08 0.05
CA LEU A 9 -12.18 -1.87 0.86
C LEU A 9 -12.52 -1.55 2.31
N PHE A 10 -13.68 -0.95 2.55
CA PHE A 10 -14.20 -0.65 3.89
C PHE A 10 -15.17 -1.71 4.43
N ASP A 11 -15.50 -2.74 3.64
CA ASP A 11 -16.24 -3.92 4.13
C ASP A 11 -15.26 -4.90 4.82
N PRO A 12 -15.38 -5.13 6.14
CA PRO A 12 -14.49 -6.04 6.87
C PRO A 12 -14.61 -7.49 6.41
N HIS A 13 -15.78 -7.94 5.93
CA HIS A 13 -15.97 -9.30 5.46
C HIS A 13 -15.31 -9.50 4.09
N ALA A 14 -15.51 -8.55 3.17
CA ALA A 14 -14.88 -8.60 1.84
C ALA A 14 -13.35 -8.54 1.95
N THR A 15 -12.82 -7.60 2.75
CA THR A 15 -11.35 -7.50 2.94
C THR A 15 -10.76 -8.71 3.63
N ARG A 16 -11.44 -9.27 4.64
CA ARG A 16 -10.99 -10.52 5.27
C ARG A 16 -10.99 -11.67 4.27
N ALA A 17 -12.02 -11.82 3.45
CA ALA A 17 -12.09 -12.88 2.45
C ALA A 17 -10.93 -12.78 1.43
N LEU A 18 -10.59 -11.56 0.99
CA LEU A 18 -9.45 -11.32 0.09
C LEU A 18 -8.12 -11.67 0.75
N VAL A 19 -7.88 -11.26 2.00
CA VAL A 19 -6.66 -11.63 2.74
C VAL A 19 -6.52 -13.14 2.84
N LEU A 20 -7.60 -13.84 3.22
CA LEU A 20 -7.58 -15.29 3.39
C LEU A 20 -7.44 -16.06 2.06
N ALA A 21 -7.79 -15.43 0.92
CA ALA A 21 -7.63 -16.04 -0.40
C ALA A 21 -6.15 -16.21 -0.81
N HIS A 22 -5.22 -15.52 -0.15
CA HIS A 22 -3.77 -15.66 -0.36
C HIS A 22 -3.12 -16.81 0.42
N ARG A 23 -3.89 -17.57 1.20
CA ARG A 23 -3.39 -18.74 1.91
C ARG A 23 -3.19 -19.90 0.93
N SER A 24 -2.04 -20.56 1.01
CA SER A 24 -1.75 -21.71 0.14
C SER A 24 -2.49 -22.95 0.64
N PRO A 25 -3.24 -23.67 -0.22
CA PRO A 25 -3.84 -24.94 0.17
C PRO A 25 -2.76 -25.94 0.58
N GLY A 26 -2.79 -26.38 1.85
CA GLY A 26 -1.78 -27.29 2.39
C GLY A 26 -0.44 -26.64 2.74
N GLY A 27 -0.38 -25.30 2.78
CA GLY A 27 0.78 -24.54 3.26
C GLY A 27 1.04 -24.72 4.75
N ARG A 28 2.20 -24.27 5.23
CA ARG A 28 2.51 -24.33 6.67
C ARG A 28 1.75 -23.21 7.38
N PRO A 29 1.32 -23.40 8.65
CA PRO A 29 0.63 -22.35 9.39
C PRO A 29 1.39 -21.02 9.48
N VAL A 30 2.73 -21.05 9.51
CA VAL A 30 3.56 -19.83 9.51
C VAL A 30 3.43 -19.04 8.20
N ASP A 31 3.30 -19.72 7.06
CA ASP A 31 3.17 -19.09 5.75
C ASP A 31 1.82 -18.35 5.67
N ASP A 32 0.75 -18.97 6.17
CA ASP A 32 -0.58 -18.37 6.26
C ASP A 32 -0.62 -17.15 7.20
N VAL A 33 0.04 -17.22 8.36
CA VAL A 33 0.11 -16.09 9.30
C VAL A 33 0.88 -14.92 8.71
N VAL A 34 2.02 -15.18 8.05
CA VAL A 34 2.80 -14.12 7.40
C VAL A 34 1.99 -13.50 6.26
N SER A 35 1.32 -14.32 5.44
CA SER A 35 0.41 -13.85 4.38
C SER A 35 -0.71 -12.96 4.94
N ASP A 36 -1.40 -13.41 5.99
CA ASP A 36 -2.46 -12.65 6.66
C ASP A 36 -1.99 -11.29 7.19
N VAL A 37 -0.82 -11.26 7.83
CA VAL A 37 -0.22 -10.03 8.38
C VAL A 37 0.09 -9.05 7.26
N VAL A 38 0.78 -9.51 6.21
CA VAL A 38 1.22 -8.67 5.10
C VAL A 38 0.01 -8.11 4.34
N TRP A 39 -0.94 -8.94 3.96
CA TRP A 39 -2.13 -8.48 3.23
C TRP A 39 -3.06 -7.64 4.10
N GLY A 40 -3.15 -7.93 5.40
CA GLY A 40 -3.86 -7.08 6.35
C GLY A 40 -3.27 -5.67 6.45
N ASP A 41 -1.93 -5.56 6.42
CA ASP A 41 -1.25 -4.28 6.37
C ASP A 41 -1.44 -3.58 5.03
N VAL A 42 -1.37 -4.28 3.90
CA VAL A 42 -1.67 -3.72 2.56
C VAL A 42 -3.09 -3.14 2.51
N VAL A 43 -4.09 -3.86 3.02
CA VAL A 43 -5.47 -3.34 3.14
C VAL A 43 -5.51 -2.03 3.94
N ARG A 44 -4.74 -1.94 5.03
CA ARG A 44 -4.67 -0.71 5.84
C ARG A 44 -4.03 0.44 5.05
N LEU A 45 -2.97 0.19 4.28
CA LEU A 45 -2.35 1.19 3.41
C LEU A 45 -3.32 1.67 2.33
N LEU A 46 -4.02 0.74 1.66
CA LEU A 46 -5.04 1.06 0.66
C LEU A 46 -6.15 1.95 1.23
N ARG A 47 -6.59 1.70 2.48
CA ARG A 47 -7.60 2.54 3.15
C ARG A 47 -7.11 3.96 3.38
N TRP A 48 -5.84 4.13 3.75
CA TRP A 48 -5.25 5.46 3.89
C TRP A 48 -5.06 6.16 2.54
N ALA A 49 -4.65 5.44 1.51
CA ALA A 49 -4.58 5.98 0.15
C ALA A 49 -5.97 6.48 -0.31
N ALA A 50 -7.00 5.63 -0.20
CA ALA A 50 -8.37 5.99 -0.54
C ALA A 50 -8.87 7.21 0.27
N ALA A 51 -8.62 7.24 1.58
CA ALA A 51 -8.99 8.36 2.43
C ALA A 51 -8.27 9.68 2.06
N GLY A 52 -7.04 9.60 1.55
CA GLY A 52 -6.29 10.77 1.08
C GLY A 52 -6.85 11.36 -0.21
N SER A 53 -7.34 10.49 -1.11
CA SER A 53 -7.89 10.89 -2.41
C SER A 53 -9.33 11.38 -2.30
N SER A 54 -10.15 10.76 -1.45
CA SER A 54 -11.59 11.10 -1.32
C SER A 54 -11.95 11.95 -0.10
N GLY A 55 -11.01 12.18 0.82
CA GLY A 55 -11.25 12.89 2.08
C GLY A 55 -11.27 14.42 1.94
N PRO A 56 -11.72 15.12 2.99
CA PRO A 56 -11.65 16.58 3.06
C PRO A 56 -10.22 17.08 2.84
N PRO A 57 -9.99 18.14 2.04
CA PRO A 57 -8.66 18.66 1.74
C PRO A 57 -7.81 18.96 2.98
N GLU A 58 -8.45 19.40 4.07
CA GLU A 58 -7.81 19.78 5.34
C GLU A 58 -7.17 18.57 6.06
N LEU A 59 -7.65 17.35 5.79
CA LEU A 59 -7.15 16.12 6.40
C LEU A 59 -6.14 15.38 5.51
N ARG A 60 -5.92 15.84 4.28
CA ARG A 60 -5.14 15.13 3.26
C ARG A 60 -3.68 14.97 3.67
N THR A 61 -3.02 16.04 4.11
CA THR A 61 -1.63 15.99 4.58
C THR A 61 -1.45 15.01 5.74
N GLY A 62 -2.36 15.06 6.73
CA GLY A 62 -2.33 14.14 7.86
C GLY A 62 -2.60 12.67 7.48
N THR A 63 -3.36 12.46 6.41
CA THR A 63 -3.62 11.13 5.83
C THR A 63 -2.38 10.60 5.10
N TRP A 64 -1.73 11.42 4.28
CA TRP A 64 -0.50 11.05 3.61
C TRP A 64 0.65 10.76 4.58
N TRP A 65 0.76 11.49 5.69
CA TRP A 65 1.72 11.16 6.75
C TRP A 65 1.49 9.76 7.33
N ARG A 66 0.22 9.41 7.58
CA ARG A 66 -0.14 8.07 8.09
C ARG A 66 0.13 6.98 7.05
N LEU A 67 -0.11 7.28 5.77
CA LEU A 67 0.23 6.39 4.66
C LEU A 67 1.74 6.14 4.58
N ALA A 68 2.56 7.20 4.55
CA ALA A 68 4.02 7.12 4.49
C ALA A 68 4.59 6.34 5.70
N ALA A 69 4.14 6.66 6.91
CA ALA A 69 4.55 5.98 8.13
C ALA A 69 4.17 4.49 8.12
N GLY A 70 2.97 4.16 7.61
CA GLY A 70 2.52 2.79 7.42
C GLY A 70 3.40 2.02 6.44
N CYS A 71 3.74 2.62 5.29
CA CYS A 71 4.63 2.01 4.30
C CYS A 71 6.00 1.72 4.91
N ALA A 72 6.61 2.70 5.58
CA ALA A 72 7.89 2.52 6.26
C ALA A 72 7.84 1.43 7.36
N ALA A 73 6.72 1.34 8.10
CA ALA A 73 6.54 0.31 9.12
C ALA A 73 6.40 -1.10 8.53
N LEU A 74 5.76 -1.26 7.37
CA LEU A 74 5.69 -2.53 6.66
C LEU A 74 7.07 -2.90 6.08
N LEU A 75 7.71 -1.99 5.35
CA LEU A 75 9.03 -2.22 4.74
C LEU A 75 10.08 -2.66 5.76
N ARG A 76 10.10 -2.07 6.96
CA ARG A 76 11.02 -2.48 8.05
C ARG A 76 10.81 -3.91 8.55
N ARG A 77 9.60 -4.47 8.40
CA ARG A 77 9.26 -5.83 8.87
C ARG A 77 9.43 -6.89 7.79
N LEU A 78 9.31 -6.53 6.51
CA LEU A 78 9.36 -7.49 5.40
C LEU A 78 10.61 -8.39 5.40
N PRO A 79 11.84 -7.92 5.70
CA PRO A 79 13.01 -8.80 5.76
C PRO A 79 12.86 -9.93 6.79
N ALA A 80 12.35 -9.62 7.98
CA ALA A 80 12.12 -10.62 9.03
C ALA A 80 10.99 -11.57 8.64
N LEU A 81 9.87 -11.05 8.13
CA LEU A 81 8.74 -11.87 7.64
C LEU A 81 9.16 -12.82 6.51
N SER A 82 10.04 -12.37 5.61
CA SER A 82 10.62 -13.20 4.54
C SER A 82 11.43 -14.36 5.10
N ALA A 83 12.20 -14.13 6.17
CA ALA A 83 12.98 -15.17 6.83
C ALA A 83 12.08 -16.25 7.48
N GLU A 84 10.97 -15.86 8.11
CA GLU A 84 10.00 -16.79 8.72
C GLU A 84 9.43 -17.80 7.70
N VAL A 85 9.23 -17.36 6.45
CA VAL A 85 8.71 -18.20 5.35
C VAL A 85 9.81 -18.75 4.44
N ALA A 86 11.08 -18.63 4.83
CA ALA A 86 12.24 -19.06 4.06
C ALA A 86 12.32 -18.48 2.62
N GLN A 87 11.74 -17.30 2.39
CA GLN A 87 11.90 -16.56 1.14
C GLN A 87 13.22 -15.76 1.16
N PRO A 88 14.03 -15.80 0.09
CA PRO A 88 15.25 -15.01 0.00
C PRO A 88 14.92 -13.51 -0.07
N TRP A 89 15.52 -12.72 0.84
CA TRP A 89 15.33 -11.28 0.85
C TRP A 89 16.44 -10.57 0.08
N THR A 90 16.04 -9.70 -0.85
CA THR A 90 16.95 -8.77 -1.53
C THR A 90 16.19 -7.47 -1.73
N ALA A 91 16.82 -6.34 -1.40
CA ALA A 91 16.22 -5.04 -1.70
C ALA A 91 16.19 -4.84 -3.22
N LEU A 92 15.00 -4.85 -3.80
CA LEU A 92 14.79 -4.44 -5.18
C LEU A 92 14.54 -2.93 -5.19
N PRO A 93 15.13 -2.18 -6.15
CA PRO A 93 14.80 -0.76 -6.29
C PRO A 93 13.33 -0.59 -6.70
N PRO A 94 12.65 0.47 -6.22
CA PRO A 94 11.32 0.82 -6.69
C PRO A 94 11.35 1.17 -8.18
N GLU A 95 10.22 0.96 -8.86
CA GLU A 95 10.06 1.46 -10.23
C GLU A 95 10.00 3.00 -10.21
N PRO A 96 10.79 3.68 -11.05
CA PRO A 96 10.80 5.14 -11.10
C PRO A 96 9.43 5.68 -11.55
N ALA A 97 9.05 6.86 -11.02
CA ALA A 97 7.86 7.56 -11.49
C ALA A 97 7.93 7.84 -13.00
N ALA A 98 6.79 7.67 -13.68
CA ALA A 98 6.63 8.18 -15.02
C ALA A 98 6.75 9.73 -15.03
N PRO A 99 7.41 10.32 -16.04
CA PRO A 99 7.55 11.78 -16.13
C PRO A 99 6.19 12.47 -16.18
N GLY A 100 6.02 13.56 -15.43
CA GLY A 100 4.82 14.41 -15.47
C GLY A 100 3.62 13.90 -14.66
N VAL A 101 3.74 12.78 -13.95
CA VAL A 101 2.70 12.31 -13.02
C VAL A 101 2.84 13.05 -11.69
N SER A 102 1.74 13.64 -11.21
CA SER A 102 1.74 14.30 -9.89
C SER A 102 1.88 13.27 -8.76
N PRO A 103 2.45 13.64 -7.61
CA PRO A 103 2.58 12.71 -6.48
C PRO A 103 1.24 12.11 -6.02
N ALA A 104 0.16 12.89 -6.03
CA ALA A 104 -1.18 12.40 -5.69
C ALA A 104 -1.69 11.35 -6.68
N GLN A 105 -1.51 11.58 -7.99
CA GLN A 105 -1.85 10.57 -9.02
C GLN A 105 -1.01 9.30 -8.85
N ARG A 106 0.28 9.43 -8.50
CA ARG A 106 1.14 8.27 -8.26
C ARG A 106 0.66 7.44 -7.06
N ILE A 107 0.12 8.06 -6.01
CA ILE A 107 -0.50 7.33 -4.89
C ILE A 107 -1.67 6.48 -5.42
N ASP A 108 -2.55 7.04 -6.23
CA ASP A 108 -3.70 6.33 -6.80
C ASP A 108 -3.27 5.17 -7.70
N ASP A 109 -2.29 5.39 -8.58
CA ASP A 109 -1.77 4.36 -9.50
C ASP A 109 -1.14 3.18 -8.76
N VAL A 110 -0.28 3.46 -7.77
CA VAL A 110 0.37 2.42 -6.96
C VAL A 110 -0.67 1.68 -6.11
N ALA A 111 -1.63 2.40 -5.51
CA ALA A 111 -2.72 1.79 -4.75
C ALA A 111 -3.59 0.88 -5.65
N ALA A 112 -3.84 1.26 -6.90
CA ALA A 112 -4.57 0.43 -7.85
C ALA A 112 -3.82 -0.87 -8.19
N ARG A 113 -2.48 -0.81 -8.35
CA ARG A 113 -1.65 -2.01 -8.56
C ARG A 113 -1.67 -2.93 -7.34
N LEU A 114 -1.48 -2.38 -6.14
CA LEU A 114 -1.58 -3.15 -4.88
C LEU A 114 -2.97 -3.77 -4.69
N ALA A 115 -4.03 -3.05 -5.02
CA ALA A 115 -5.40 -3.59 -4.98
C ALA A 115 -5.63 -4.69 -6.02
N THR A 116 -4.93 -4.64 -7.15
CA THR A 116 -4.96 -5.71 -8.16
C THR A 116 -4.23 -6.96 -7.67
N LEU A 117 -3.05 -6.80 -7.06
CA LEU A 117 -2.33 -7.90 -6.43
C LEU A 117 -3.17 -8.54 -5.31
N LEU A 118 -3.81 -7.74 -4.46
CA LEU A 118 -4.68 -8.26 -3.39
C LEU A 118 -5.87 -9.08 -3.93
N ARG A 119 -6.43 -8.71 -5.09
CA ARG A 119 -7.57 -9.42 -5.70
C ARG A 119 -7.17 -10.63 -6.53
N THR A 120 -5.89 -10.77 -6.86
CA THR A 120 -5.38 -11.88 -7.64
C THR A 120 -4.80 -12.93 -6.67
N PRO A 121 -5.39 -14.13 -6.55
CA PRO A 121 -4.98 -15.12 -5.54
C PRO A 121 -3.67 -15.84 -5.88
N GLU A 122 -2.81 -15.22 -6.69
CA GLU A 122 -1.50 -15.76 -7.03
C GLU A 122 -0.52 -15.46 -5.89
N PRO A 123 0.34 -16.42 -5.50
CA PRO A 123 1.37 -16.18 -4.51
C PRO A 123 2.27 -15.01 -4.94
N VAL A 124 2.33 -13.96 -4.11
CA VAL A 124 3.24 -12.83 -4.31
C VAL A 124 4.42 -12.98 -3.36
N ASP A 125 5.63 -13.06 -3.93
CA ASP A 125 6.85 -13.02 -3.12
C ASP A 125 6.95 -11.70 -2.36
N LEU A 126 7.33 -11.75 -1.08
CA LEU A 126 7.43 -10.54 -0.24
C LEU A 126 8.43 -9.53 -0.80
N ARG A 127 9.48 -10.01 -1.49
CA ARG A 127 10.44 -9.15 -2.19
C ARG A 127 9.84 -8.40 -3.37
N ALA A 128 8.82 -8.95 -4.02
CA ALA A 128 8.13 -8.32 -5.15
C ALA A 128 7.08 -7.30 -4.68
N LEU A 129 6.55 -7.48 -3.47
CA LEU A 129 5.65 -6.52 -2.84
C LEU A 129 6.39 -5.26 -2.35
N ALA A 130 7.64 -5.39 -1.90
CA ALA A 130 8.41 -4.29 -1.31
C ALA A 130 8.52 -3.05 -2.21
N PRO A 131 8.86 -3.16 -3.51
CA PRO A 131 8.89 -2.02 -4.44
C PRO A 131 7.58 -1.24 -4.54
N GLU A 132 6.43 -1.93 -4.50
CA GLU A 132 5.12 -1.26 -4.57
C GLU A 132 4.81 -0.50 -3.27
N VAL A 133 5.15 -1.07 -2.12
CA VAL A 133 4.99 -0.40 -0.82
C VAL A 133 5.93 0.79 -0.70
N ASP A 134 7.16 0.67 -1.22
CA ASP A 134 8.15 1.75 -1.26
C ASP A 134 7.70 2.88 -2.17
N ALA A 135 7.26 2.58 -3.39
CA ALA A 135 6.72 3.56 -4.33
C ALA A 135 5.50 4.30 -3.77
N LEU A 136 4.63 3.61 -3.02
CA LEU A 136 3.48 4.23 -2.35
C LEU A 136 3.92 5.21 -1.25
N GLY A 137 4.90 4.80 -0.44
CA GLY A 137 5.48 5.64 0.61
C GLY A 137 6.20 6.86 0.05
N GLU A 138 7.00 6.68 -1.00
CA GLU A 138 7.70 7.75 -1.71
C GLU A 138 6.72 8.77 -2.28
N ALA A 139 5.67 8.32 -2.96
CA ALA A 139 4.63 9.18 -3.52
C ALA A 139 3.90 9.98 -2.42
N ALA A 140 3.62 9.36 -1.27
CA ALA A 140 3.03 10.05 -0.12
C ALA A 140 3.93 11.16 0.44
N VAL A 141 5.24 10.90 0.57
CA VAL A 141 6.23 11.91 1.00
C VAL A 141 6.33 13.06 0.00
N GLN A 142 6.38 12.76 -1.30
CA GLN A 142 6.38 13.77 -2.35
C GLN A 142 5.11 14.63 -2.33
N ALA A 143 3.95 14.02 -2.11
CA ALA A 143 2.68 14.74 -2.04
C ALA A 143 2.62 15.71 -0.85
N ILE A 144 3.13 15.29 0.32
CA ILE A 144 3.28 16.16 1.49
C ILE A 144 4.17 17.36 1.16
N ALA A 145 5.36 17.11 0.61
CA ALA A 145 6.32 18.16 0.27
C ALA A 145 5.73 19.16 -0.74
N THR A 146 5.00 18.69 -1.76
CA THR A 146 4.32 19.57 -2.73
C THR A 146 3.25 20.43 -2.06
N SER A 147 2.41 19.87 -1.18
CA SER A 147 1.37 20.64 -0.48
C SER A 147 1.93 21.71 0.46
N GLU A 148 3.06 21.44 1.12
CA GLU A 148 3.74 22.44 1.96
C GLU A 148 4.26 23.62 1.11
N ILE A 149 4.87 23.33 -0.05
CA ILE A 149 5.34 24.36 -0.98
C ILE A 149 4.19 25.22 -1.52
N GLU A 150 3.05 24.60 -1.86
CA GLU A 150 1.87 25.32 -2.34
C GLU A 150 1.24 26.22 -1.28
N SER A 151 1.24 25.80 -0.01
CA SER A 151 0.76 26.62 1.11
C SER A 151 1.63 27.87 1.28
N LEU A 152 2.96 27.71 1.24
CA LEU A 152 3.90 28.83 1.39
C LEU A 152 3.76 29.89 0.28
N HIS A 153 3.41 29.49 -0.94
CA HIS A 153 3.18 30.42 -2.05
C HIS A 153 1.83 31.14 -1.99
N ARG A 154 0.86 30.63 -1.23
CA ARG A 154 -0.48 31.25 -1.09
C ARG A 154 -0.52 32.33 -0.01
N ASP A 155 0.36 32.22 0.97
CA ASP A 155 0.40 33.09 2.15
C ASP A 155 1.43 34.25 2.04
N GLY A 156 2.14 34.38 0.92
CA GLY A 156 3.13 35.44 0.63
C GLY A 156 2.71 36.37 -0.48
#